data_AF-A0A7W1YUN1-F1
#
_entry.id   AF-A0A7W1YUN1-F1
#
_cell.length_a   1.000
_cell.length_b   1.000
_cell.length_c   1.000
_cell.angle_alpha   90.00
_cell.angle_beta   90.00
_cell.angle_gamma   90.00
#
_symmetry.space_group_name_H-M   'P 1'
#
loop_
_entity.id
_entity.type
_entity.pdbx_description
1 polymer ?
#
loop_
_entity_poly.entity_id
_entity_poly.type
_entity_poly.pdbx_seq_one_letter_code
_entity_poly.pdbx_strand_id
1 'polypeptide(L)'
;MRSRRTNNVDCLHSNHLFLQPLCHKQALLRKIGNVVFHILTLGIPLAIYRVISCRYCRPAVPPYSALGQEVLEFARKSIKQAKSAYQFGREPSKTHQPINREIAYLTTLWNEADQKLKDLIKQHRTDPWSRPQVVEAADVCMKLGYAISNLTLDDLPAFTAKHTFALALTKQDSYRYRTFYYCTNAYHHARGEAFWDKRRHYGEGIFFKTISEASEAYASRFYQEGTVQRSWNTLYNEYCDRVRLYVKEEDLSKADGRHVNWTQKDTEGQAFNPVPDTQPT
;
A
#
# COMPACT_ATOMS: atom_id res chain seq x y z
N MET A 1 -27.11 -0.25 79.17
CA MET A 1 -26.30 0.62 78.29
C MET A 1 -25.48 -0.24 77.34
N ARG A 2 -25.84 -0.30 76.05
CA ARG A 2 -25.05 -1.01 75.02
C ARG A 2 -24.09 -0.02 74.36
N SER A 3 -22.80 -0.22 74.57
CA SER A 3 -21.73 0.54 73.92
C SER A 3 -21.65 0.15 72.43
N ARG A 4 -21.94 1.10 71.53
CA ARG A 4 -21.71 0.97 70.09
C ARG A 4 -20.20 1.04 69.85
N ARG A 5 -19.57 -0.10 69.55
CA ARG A 5 -18.26 -0.12 68.89
C ARG A 5 -18.45 0.36 67.45
N THR A 6 -17.98 1.57 67.16
CA THR A 6 -17.75 2.03 65.80
C THR A 6 -16.53 1.28 65.26
N ASN A 7 -16.76 0.36 64.32
CA ASN A 7 -15.69 -0.29 63.57
C ASN A 7 -14.99 0.79 62.73
N ASN A 8 -13.86 1.29 63.22
CA ASN A 8 -12.86 2.00 62.42
C ASN A 8 -12.22 0.95 61.51
N VAL A 9 -12.85 0.70 60.36
CA VAL A 9 -12.23 -0.06 59.28
C VAL A 9 -11.26 0.90 58.62
N ASP A 10 -9.98 0.80 58.99
CA ASP A 10 -8.91 1.52 58.33
C ASP A 10 -8.93 1.18 56.83
N CYS A 11 -9.24 2.18 56.00
CA CYS A 11 -9.16 2.12 54.53
C CYS A 11 -7.70 2.05 54.04
N LEU A 12 -6.89 1.17 54.62
CA LEU A 12 -5.47 0.95 54.28
C LEU A 12 -5.33 -0.28 53.39
N HIS A 13 -6.06 -0.32 52.27
CA HIS A 13 -5.77 -1.26 51.19
C HIS A 13 -5.27 -0.46 49.99
N SER A 14 -4.04 -0.74 49.55
CA SER A 14 -3.35 -0.06 48.44
C SER A 14 -4.18 0.05 47.16
N ASN A 15 -5.02 -0.96 46.88
CA ASN A 15 -5.92 -0.98 45.72
C ASN A 15 -7.02 0.09 45.79
N HIS A 16 -7.45 0.49 47.00
CA HIS A 16 -8.51 1.48 47.19
C HIS A 16 -8.01 2.91 46.89
N LEU A 17 -6.70 3.15 47.00
CA LEU A 17 -6.07 4.44 46.70
C LEU A 17 -6.00 4.73 45.20
N PHE A 18 -5.87 3.69 44.38
CA PHE A 18 -5.88 3.80 42.91
C PHE A 18 -7.29 4.01 42.36
N LEU A 19 -8.31 3.34 42.92
CA LEU A 19 -9.67 3.37 42.38
C LEU A 19 -10.49 4.58 42.87
N GLN A 20 -10.16 5.14 44.05
CA GLN A 20 -10.89 6.27 44.64
C GLN A 20 -9.94 7.29 45.26
N PRO A 21 -9.21 8.08 44.44
CA PRO A 21 -8.18 9.02 44.90
C PRO A 21 -8.72 10.17 45.76
N LEU A 22 -10.04 10.37 45.79
CA LEU A 22 -10.73 11.46 46.49
C LEU A 22 -11.61 10.98 47.67
N CYS A 23 -11.32 9.82 48.26
CA CYS A 23 -12.11 9.30 49.39
C CYS A 23 -12.25 10.33 50.52
N HIS A 24 -13.49 10.66 50.93
CA HIS A 24 -13.78 11.72 51.90
C HIS A 24 -13.08 11.56 53.25
N LYS A 25 -12.74 10.32 53.65
CA LYS A 25 -12.09 9.99 54.91
C LYS A 25 -10.56 10.21 54.92
N GLN A 26 -9.94 10.58 53.80
CA GLN A 26 -8.50 10.82 53.74
C GLN A 26 -8.14 12.26 54.15
N ALA A 27 -7.03 12.40 54.88
CA ALA A 27 -6.43 13.70 55.17
C ALA A 27 -6.09 14.44 53.86
N LEU A 28 -6.29 15.76 53.85
CA LEU A 28 -6.13 16.62 52.66
C LEU A 28 -4.77 16.44 51.97
N LEU A 29 -3.68 16.41 52.75
CA LEU A 29 -2.31 16.16 52.25
C LEU A 29 -2.19 14.85 51.46
N ARG A 30 -2.90 13.80 51.87
CA ARG A 30 -2.86 12.49 51.22
C ARG A 30 -3.64 12.49 49.91
N LYS A 31 -4.75 13.24 49.83
CA LYS A 31 -5.48 13.47 48.57
C LYS A 31 -4.62 14.23 47.56
N ILE A 32 -3.94 15.28 48.00
CA ILE A 32 -3.00 16.05 47.18
C ILE A 32 -1.89 15.12 46.67
N GLY A 33 -1.28 14.33 47.54
CA GLY A 33 -0.25 13.35 47.17
C GLY A 33 -0.72 12.35 46.11
N ASN A 34 -1.94 11.80 46.25
CA ASN A 34 -2.51 10.89 45.28
C ASN A 34 -2.77 11.56 43.92
N VAL A 35 -3.32 12.77 43.90
CA VAL A 35 -3.57 13.51 42.65
C VAL A 35 -2.25 13.82 41.95
N VAL A 36 -1.25 14.31 42.68
CA VAL A 36 0.10 14.56 42.15
C VAL A 36 0.71 13.27 41.60
N PHE A 37 0.61 12.16 42.34
CA PHE A 37 1.09 10.86 41.88
C PHE A 37 0.42 10.44 40.56
N HIS A 38 -0.91 10.57 40.41
CA HIS A 38 -1.61 10.22 39.17
C HIS A 38 -1.26 11.15 38.01
N ILE A 39 -1.09 12.46 38.26
CA ILE A 39 -0.63 13.41 37.24
C ILE A 39 0.77 13.05 36.77
N LEU A 40 1.70 12.75 37.69
CA LEU A 40 3.08 12.43 37.37
C LEU A 40 3.23 11.05 36.69
N THR A 41 2.44 10.05 37.09
CA THR A 41 2.57 8.67 36.58
C THR A 41 1.71 8.36 35.37
N LEU A 42 0.58 9.05 35.18
CA LEU A 42 -0.34 8.81 34.07
C LEU A 42 -0.52 10.04 33.20
N GLY A 43 -0.73 11.22 33.81
CA GLY A 43 -1.02 12.46 33.08
C GLY A 43 0.14 12.92 32.20
N ILE A 44 1.34 13.09 32.78
CA ILE A 44 2.53 13.53 32.08
C ILE A 44 2.99 12.50 31.04
N PRO A 45 3.11 11.19 31.34
CA PRO A 45 3.46 10.19 30.32
C PRO A 45 2.45 10.12 29.18
N LEU A 46 1.14 10.24 29.44
CA LEU A 46 0.13 10.28 28.39
C LEU A 46 0.21 11.57 27.56
N ALA A 47 0.47 12.72 28.19
CA ALA A 47 0.67 13.99 27.50
C ALA A 47 1.94 13.96 26.63
N ILE A 48 3.05 13.44 27.16
CA ILE A 48 4.29 13.23 26.41
C ILE A 48 4.04 12.25 25.26
N TYR A 49 3.35 11.13 25.51
CA TYR A 49 2.97 10.18 24.46
C TYR A 49 2.13 10.86 23.38
N ARG A 50 1.14 11.68 23.74
CA ARG A 50 0.34 12.45 22.78
C ARG A 50 1.15 13.49 22.04
N VAL A 51 2.05 14.22 22.69
CA VAL A 51 2.92 15.22 22.04
C VAL A 51 3.90 14.55 21.08
N ILE A 52 4.51 13.43 21.49
CA ILE A 52 5.39 12.63 20.64
C ILE A 52 4.57 12.05 19.48
N SER A 53 3.41 11.44 19.75
CA SER A 53 2.50 10.92 18.72
C SER A 53 2.00 12.02 17.76
N CYS A 54 1.76 13.23 18.25
CA CYS A 54 1.36 14.39 17.44
C CYS A 54 2.53 14.99 16.66
N ARG A 55 3.76 14.89 17.15
CA ARG A 55 4.96 15.26 16.36
C ARG A 55 5.28 14.23 15.28
N TYR A 56 4.78 13.01 15.43
CA TYR A 56 4.67 12.00 14.37
C TYR A 56 3.34 12.06 13.61
N CYS A 57 2.54 13.14 13.76
CA CYS A 57 1.42 13.37 12.85
C CYS A 57 1.98 13.44 11.44
N ARG A 58 1.71 12.38 10.69
CA ARG A 58 2.03 12.28 9.28
C ARG A 58 1.57 13.55 8.54
N PRO A 59 2.25 13.95 7.46
CA PRO A 59 1.57 14.77 6.47
C PRO A 59 0.23 14.08 6.16
N ALA A 60 -0.86 14.83 6.24
CA ALA A 60 -2.19 14.29 5.96
C ALA A 60 -2.14 13.67 4.56
N VAL A 61 -2.21 12.33 4.49
CA VAL A 61 -2.24 11.64 3.19
C VAL A 61 -3.54 12.07 2.54
N PRO A 62 -3.49 12.72 1.36
CA PRO A 62 -4.70 13.19 0.69
C PRO A 62 -5.60 11.99 0.39
N PRO A 63 -6.92 12.21 0.29
CA PRO A 63 -7.82 11.17 -0.18
C PRO A 63 -7.43 10.70 -1.58
N TYR A 64 -7.85 9.49 -1.96
CA TYR A 64 -7.70 9.01 -3.32
C TYR A 64 -8.48 9.91 -4.29
N SER A 65 -8.02 9.98 -5.54
CA SER A 65 -8.83 10.59 -6.60
C SER A 65 -10.16 9.83 -6.75
N ALA A 66 -11.14 10.41 -7.45
CA ALA A 66 -12.40 9.72 -7.73
C ALA A 66 -12.16 8.36 -8.44
N LEU A 67 -11.25 8.34 -9.41
CA LEU A 67 -10.85 7.12 -10.11
C LEU A 67 -10.14 6.14 -9.18
N GLY A 68 -9.19 6.60 -8.36
CA GLY A 68 -8.50 5.76 -7.38
C GLY A 68 -9.46 5.13 -6.38
N GLN A 69 -10.45 5.91 -5.91
CA GLN A 69 -11.49 5.43 -5.01
C GLN A 69 -12.39 4.39 -5.66
N GLU A 70 -12.81 4.61 -6.91
CA GLU A 70 -13.59 3.63 -7.69
C GLU A 70 -12.83 2.30 -7.83
N VAL A 71 -11.52 2.36 -8.11
CA VAL A 71 -10.66 1.17 -8.22
C VAL A 71 -10.55 0.41 -6.90
N LEU A 72 -10.45 1.11 -5.76
CA LEU A 72 -10.46 0.48 -4.44
C LEU A 72 -11.80 -0.19 -4.13
N GLU A 73 -12.91 0.43 -4.53
CA GLU A 73 -14.24 -0.15 -4.38
C GLU A 73 -14.44 -1.38 -5.25
N PHE A 74 -13.96 -1.33 -6.50
CA PHE A 74 -13.86 -2.49 -7.38
C PHE A 74 -13.08 -3.63 -6.71
N ALA A 75 -11.88 -3.35 -6.20
CA ALA A 75 -11.04 -4.34 -5.53
C ALA A 75 -11.76 -5.00 -4.32
N ARG A 76 -12.41 -4.19 -3.47
CA ARG A 76 -13.19 -4.69 -2.33
C ARG A 76 -14.39 -5.53 -2.76
N LYS A 77 -15.08 -5.13 -3.84
CA LYS A 77 -16.19 -5.91 -4.40
C LYS A 77 -15.70 -7.26 -4.93
N SER A 78 -14.57 -7.30 -5.63
CA SER A 78 -13.94 -8.52 -6.13
C SER A 78 -13.57 -9.49 -5.00
N ILE A 79 -13.04 -8.98 -3.88
CA ILE A 79 -12.80 -9.80 -2.67
C ILE A 79 -14.10 -10.42 -2.16
N LYS A 80 -15.18 -9.63 -2.04
CA LYS A 80 -16.47 -10.13 -1.54
C LYS A 80 -17.04 -11.25 -2.43
N GLN A 81 -16.98 -11.06 -3.74
CA GLN A 81 -17.43 -12.06 -4.72
C GLN A 81 -16.59 -13.33 -4.66
N ALA A 82 -15.26 -13.21 -4.60
CA ALA A 82 -14.37 -14.37 -4.53
C ALA A 82 -14.54 -15.15 -3.21
N LYS A 83 -14.72 -14.46 -2.07
CA LYS A 83 -14.99 -15.10 -0.77
C LYS A 83 -16.29 -15.88 -0.73
N SER A 84 -17.30 -15.46 -1.51
CA SER A 84 -18.54 -16.25 -1.64
C SER A 84 -18.35 -17.51 -2.48
N ALA A 85 -17.32 -17.56 -3.33
CA ALA A 85 -17.05 -18.68 -4.24
C ALA A 85 -15.96 -19.65 -3.72
N TYR A 86 -15.03 -19.18 -2.87
CA TYR A 86 -13.88 -19.95 -2.40
C TYR A 86 -13.61 -19.70 -0.90
N GLN A 87 -13.42 -20.80 -0.15
CA GLN A 87 -12.69 -20.75 1.12
C GLN A 87 -11.21 -20.51 0.78
N PHE A 88 -10.78 -19.26 0.86
CA PHE A 88 -9.38 -18.89 0.63
C PHE A 88 -8.44 -19.78 1.47
N GLY A 89 -7.76 -20.70 0.77
CA GLY A 89 -6.89 -21.70 1.37
C GLY A 89 -5.61 -21.07 1.91
N ARG A 90 -5.30 -21.41 3.16
CA ARG A 90 -4.06 -21.12 3.92
C ARG A 90 -3.44 -19.75 3.65
N GLU A 91 -3.64 -18.87 4.63
CA GLU A 91 -2.76 -17.75 4.95
C GLU A 91 -1.28 -18.15 4.67
N PRO A 92 -0.56 -17.46 3.75
CA PRO A 92 0.84 -17.77 3.44
C PRO A 92 1.73 -17.73 4.71
N SER A 93 2.88 -18.38 4.72
CA SER A 93 3.69 -18.58 5.95
C SER A 93 3.85 -17.31 6.83
N LYS A 94 3.80 -17.51 8.16
CA LYS A 94 3.61 -16.46 9.19
C LYS A 94 4.65 -15.33 9.23
N THR A 95 5.79 -15.46 8.55
CA THR A 95 6.93 -14.54 8.76
C THR A 95 6.91 -13.30 7.86
N HIS A 96 6.07 -13.26 6.82
CA HIS A 96 6.07 -12.17 5.84
C HIS A 96 4.67 -11.81 5.33
N GLN A 97 3.65 -11.79 6.18
CA GLN A 97 2.30 -11.41 5.74
C GLN A 97 2.04 -9.90 5.77
N PRO A 98 1.19 -9.38 4.87
CA PRO A 98 0.61 -8.05 5.04
C PRO A 98 -0.22 -7.95 6.32
N ILE A 99 -0.14 -6.81 7.02
CA ILE A 99 -1.06 -6.52 8.13
C ILE A 99 -2.48 -6.39 7.58
N ASN A 100 -2.63 -5.68 6.46
CA ASN A 100 -3.89 -5.62 5.77
C ASN A 100 -4.16 -6.93 5.02
N ARG A 101 -5.06 -7.74 5.60
CA ARG A 101 -5.51 -8.99 4.99
C ARG A 101 -6.08 -8.82 3.59
N GLU A 102 -6.62 -7.65 3.23
CA GLU A 102 -7.10 -7.38 1.87
C GLU A 102 -6.00 -7.56 0.83
N ILE A 103 -4.75 -7.15 1.15
CA ILE A 103 -3.61 -7.30 0.25
C ILE A 103 -3.40 -8.76 -0.13
N ALA A 104 -3.47 -9.69 0.83
CA ALA A 104 -3.31 -11.11 0.57
C ALA A 104 -4.40 -11.65 -0.38
N TYR A 105 -5.66 -11.28 -0.16
CA TYR A 105 -6.76 -11.67 -1.05
C TYR A 105 -6.59 -11.09 -2.46
N LEU A 106 -6.20 -9.82 -2.55
CA LEU A 106 -6.00 -9.14 -3.84
C LEU A 106 -4.83 -9.73 -4.60
N THR A 107 -3.74 -10.13 -3.94
CA THR A 107 -2.61 -10.78 -4.59
C THR A 107 -3.03 -12.08 -5.27
N THR A 108 -3.86 -12.91 -4.63
CA THR A 108 -4.41 -14.12 -5.28
C THR A 108 -5.24 -13.76 -6.52
N LEU A 109 -6.16 -12.79 -6.39
CA LEU A 109 -6.99 -12.36 -7.52
C LEU A 109 -6.16 -11.75 -8.66
N TRP A 110 -5.09 -11.04 -8.32
CA TRP A 110 -4.18 -10.47 -9.31
C TRP A 110 -3.43 -11.57 -10.06
N ASN A 111 -2.94 -12.60 -9.37
CA ASN A 111 -2.27 -13.74 -10.01
C ASN A 111 -3.21 -14.47 -10.98
N GLU A 112 -4.48 -14.65 -10.61
CA GLU A 112 -5.50 -15.24 -11.49
C GLU A 112 -5.77 -14.35 -12.71
N ALA A 113 -5.90 -13.04 -12.51
CA ALA A 113 -6.10 -12.08 -13.59
C ALA A 113 -4.89 -12.00 -14.54
N ASP A 114 -3.67 -11.99 -14.00
CA ASP A 114 -2.42 -11.99 -14.77
C ASP A 114 -2.26 -13.28 -15.58
N GLN A 115 -2.58 -14.43 -15.00
CA GLN A 115 -2.58 -15.70 -15.75
C GLN A 115 -3.61 -15.68 -16.88
N LYS A 116 -4.83 -15.19 -16.63
CA LYS A 116 -5.86 -15.03 -17.66
C LYS A 116 -5.41 -14.10 -18.79
N LEU A 117 -4.77 -12.97 -18.45
CA LEU A 117 -4.22 -12.03 -19.42
C LEU A 117 -3.16 -12.72 -20.30
N LYS A 118 -2.21 -13.44 -19.68
CA LYS A 118 -1.16 -14.19 -20.39
C LYS A 118 -1.75 -15.23 -21.34
N ASP A 119 -2.79 -15.94 -20.92
CA ASP A 119 -3.46 -16.94 -21.74
C ASP A 119 -4.18 -16.30 -22.94
N LEU A 120 -4.85 -15.17 -22.74
CA LEU A 120 -5.50 -14.41 -23.82
C LEU A 120 -4.49 -13.85 -24.82
N ILE A 121 -3.37 -13.30 -24.35
CA ILE A 121 -2.26 -12.84 -25.21
C ILE A 121 -1.71 -14.01 -26.03
N LYS A 122 -1.49 -15.17 -25.40
CA LYS A 122 -1.01 -16.38 -26.08
C LYS A 122 -2.01 -16.92 -27.11
N GLN A 123 -3.30 -16.81 -26.83
CA GLN A 123 -4.38 -17.18 -27.75
C GLN A 123 -4.43 -16.23 -28.96
N HIS A 124 -4.26 -14.94 -28.73
CA HIS A 124 -4.33 -13.88 -29.75
C HIS A 124 -2.92 -13.44 -30.19
N ARG A 125 -2.16 -14.37 -30.78
CA ARG A 125 -0.74 -14.21 -31.16
C ARG A 125 -0.39 -13.02 -32.07
N THR A 126 -1.37 -12.41 -32.72
CA THR A 126 -1.17 -11.28 -33.63
C THR A 126 -2.09 -10.18 -33.19
N ASP A 127 -1.49 -9.06 -32.78
CA ASP A 127 -2.22 -7.90 -32.27
C ASP A 127 -3.24 -8.27 -31.16
N PRO A 128 -2.77 -8.85 -30.03
CA PRO A 128 -3.65 -9.20 -28.92
C PRO A 128 -4.35 -7.96 -28.35
N TRP A 129 -3.70 -6.81 -28.39
CA TRP A 129 -4.17 -5.56 -27.79
C TRP A 129 -5.29 -4.86 -28.56
N SER A 130 -5.62 -5.30 -29.78
CA SER A 130 -6.87 -4.92 -30.43
C SER A 130 -8.09 -5.74 -29.97
N ARG A 131 -7.88 -6.79 -29.17
CA ARG A 131 -8.97 -7.64 -28.67
C ARG A 131 -9.55 -7.06 -27.38
N PRO A 132 -10.87 -6.76 -27.33
CA PRO A 132 -11.50 -6.20 -26.13
C PRO A 132 -11.25 -7.02 -24.87
N GLN A 133 -11.34 -8.34 -24.97
CA GLN A 133 -11.11 -9.27 -23.86
C GLN A 133 -9.68 -9.24 -23.29
N VAL A 134 -8.66 -8.95 -24.11
CA VAL A 134 -7.27 -8.74 -23.63
C VAL A 134 -7.19 -7.43 -22.85
N VAL A 135 -7.76 -6.36 -23.41
CA VAL A 135 -7.80 -5.04 -22.79
C VAL A 135 -8.56 -5.07 -21.46
N GLU A 136 -9.69 -5.78 -21.38
CA GLU A 136 -10.46 -5.98 -20.15
C GLU A 136 -9.66 -6.76 -19.10
N ALA A 137 -8.95 -7.82 -19.49
CA ALA A 137 -8.11 -8.58 -18.56
C ALA A 137 -6.94 -7.72 -18.03
N ALA A 138 -6.32 -6.91 -18.89
CA ALA A 138 -5.29 -5.95 -18.49
C ALA A 138 -5.84 -4.86 -17.56
N ASP A 139 -7.06 -4.38 -17.80
CA ASP A 139 -7.72 -3.40 -16.93
C ASP A 139 -7.94 -3.97 -15.53
N VAL A 140 -8.37 -5.23 -15.41
CA VAL A 140 -8.49 -5.91 -14.11
C VAL A 140 -7.12 -6.01 -13.43
N CYS A 141 -6.07 -6.39 -14.15
CA CYS A 141 -4.71 -6.45 -13.58
C CYS A 141 -4.24 -5.08 -13.09
N MET A 142 -4.51 -4.02 -13.84
CA MET A 142 -4.14 -2.64 -13.47
C MET A 142 -4.88 -2.19 -12.22
N LYS A 143 -6.21 -2.40 -12.16
CA LYS A 143 -7.05 -2.03 -11.02
C LYS A 143 -6.63 -2.76 -9.74
N LEU A 144 -6.43 -4.07 -9.83
CA LEU A 144 -5.97 -4.87 -8.69
C LEU A 144 -4.54 -4.47 -8.27
N GLY A 145 -3.65 -4.22 -9.24
CA GLY A 145 -2.27 -3.85 -8.96
C GLY A 145 -2.16 -2.47 -8.30
N TYR A 146 -2.94 -1.50 -8.77
CA TYR A 146 -3.08 -0.19 -8.12
C TYR A 146 -3.56 -0.33 -6.68
N ALA A 147 -4.60 -1.13 -6.43
CA ALA A 147 -5.14 -1.34 -5.09
C ALA A 147 -4.10 -1.98 -4.14
N ILE A 148 -3.41 -3.04 -4.60
CA ILE A 148 -2.36 -3.73 -3.83
C ILE A 148 -1.23 -2.77 -3.46
N SER A 149 -0.68 -2.04 -4.43
CA SER A 149 0.44 -1.14 -4.20
C SER A 149 0.06 0.01 -3.25
N ASN A 150 -1.12 0.60 -3.40
CA ASN A 150 -1.56 1.69 -2.53
C ASN A 150 -1.88 1.23 -1.10
N LEU A 151 -2.55 0.08 -0.93
CA LEU A 151 -2.77 -0.49 0.40
C LEU A 151 -1.45 -0.88 1.07
N THR A 152 -0.44 -1.29 0.29
CA THR A 152 0.91 -1.54 0.82
C THR A 152 1.54 -0.27 1.37
N LEU A 153 1.39 0.87 0.68
CA LEU A 153 1.87 2.16 1.16
C LEU A 153 1.18 2.59 2.47
N ASP A 154 -0.13 2.38 2.55
CA ASP A 154 -0.91 2.68 3.76
C ASP A 154 -0.48 1.81 4.95
N ASP A 155 -0.05 0.57 4.70
CA ASP A 155 0.48 -0.38 5.69
C ASP A 155 1.89 -0.02 6.18
N LEU A 156 2.68 0.77 5.43
CA LEU A 156 4.07 1.09 5.77
C LEU A 156 4.35 1.63 7.19
N PRO A 157 3.56 2.55 7.79
CA PRO A 157 3.93 3.13 9.09
C PRO A 157 3.91 2.12 10.22
N ALA A 158 3.07 1.08 10.12
CA ALA A 158 2.99 0.05 11.13
C ALA A 158 4.30 -0.75 11.26
N PHE A 159 5.19 -0.63 10.27
CA PHE A 159 6.44 -1.42 10.20
C PHE A 159 7.73 -0.60 10.29
N THR A 160 7.66 0.73 10.41
CA THR A 160 8.86 1.58 10.52
C THR A 160 9.43 1.69 11.93
N ALA A 161 8.97 0.87 12.88
CA ALA A 161 9.52 0.84 14.23
C ALA A 161 11.03 0.47 14.28
N LYS A 162 11.58 -0.15 13.21
CA LYS A 162 12.99 -0.59 13.14
C LYS A 162 13.74 -0.22 11.86
N HIS A 163 13.06 0.32 10.84
CA HIS A 163 13.63 0.60 9.52
C HIS A 163 13.04 1.89 8.92
N THR A 164 13.78 2.56 8.05
CA THR A 164 13.25 3.67 7.23
C THR A 164 12.25 3.13 6.20
N PHE A 165 11.36 3.99 5.69
CA PHE A 165 10.44 3.61 4.62
C PHE A 165 11.17 3.10 3.37
N ALA A 166 12.27 3.75 2.98
CA ALA A 166 13.11 3.31 1.87
C ALA A 166 13.61 1.86 2.06
N LEU A 167 14.24 1.56 3.20
CA LEU A 167 14.72 0.19 3.47
C LEU A 167 13.60 -0.84 3.60
N ALA A 168 12.43 -0.43 4.10
CA ALA A 168 11.26 -1.32 4.15
C ALA A 168 10.75 -1.69 2.75
N LEU A 169 10.88 -0.79 1.78
CA LEU A 169 10.44 -0.95 0.40
C LEU A 169 11.47 -1.62 -0.51
N THR A 170 12.75 -1.69 -0.13
CA THR A 170 13.82 -2.31 -0.94
C THR A 170 14.23 -3.71 -0.48
N LYS A 171 13.70 -4.22 0.63
CA LYS A 171 14.02 -5.57 1.13
C LYS A 171 13.33 -6.66 0.31
N GLN A 172 14.07 -7.29 -0.59
CA GLN A 172 13.62 -8.34 -1.53
C GLN A 172 12.76 -9.46 -0.91
N ASP A 173 13.13 -9.93 0.29
CA ASP A 173 12.40 -11.01 0.97
C ASP A 173 11.12 -10.55 1.69
N SER A 174 10.80 -9.26 1.65
CA SER A 174 9.60 -8.73 2.28
C SER A 174 8.41 -8.79 1.31
N TYR A 175 7.22 -9.10 1.84
CA TYR A 175 6.00 -8.96 1.03
C TYR A 175 5.83 -7.52 0.53
N ARG A 176 6.25 -6.52 1.33
CA ARG A 176 6.18 -5.09 1.02
C ARG A 176 6.89 -4.78 -0.29
N TYR A 177 8.08 -5.33 -0.46
CA TYR A 177 8.82 -5.23 -1.71
C TYR A 177 8.00 -5.74 -2.87
N ARG A 178 7.49 -6.98 -2.78
CA ARG A 178 6.72 -7.59 -3.86
C ARG A 178 5.45 -6.81 -4.17
N THR A 179 4.68 -6.43 -3.15
CA THR A 179 3.37 -5.79 -3.31
C THR A 179 3.48 -4.33 -3.74
N PHE A 180 4.59 -3.64 -3.43
CA PHE A 180 4.88 -2.30 -3.93
C PHE A 180 4.88 -2.24 -5.47
N TYR A 181 5.41 -3.25 -6.15
CA TYR A 181 5.58 -3.24 -7.61
C TYR A 181 4.36 -3.62 -8.44
N TYR A 182 3.23 -4.00 -7.83
CA TYR A 182 2.10 -4.53 -8.62
C TYR A 182 1.56 -3.49 -9.62
N CYS A 183 1.36 -2.24 -9.19
CA CYS A 183 0.91 -1.15 -10.04
C CYS A 183 1.91 -0.85 -11.17
N THR A 184 3.20 -0.71 -10.84
CA THR A 184 4.24 -0.39 -11.82
C THR A 184 4.42 -1.53 -12.82
N ASN A 185 4.38 -2.78 -12.37
CA ASN A 185 4.52 -3.95 -13.23
C ASN A 185 3.32 -4.06 -14.17
N ALA A 186 2.10 -3.95 -13.66
CA ALA A 186 0.89 -4.02 -14.48
C ALA A 186 0.91 -2.91 -15.54
N TYR A 187 1.26 -1.69 -15.14
CA TYR A 187 1.33 -0.55 -16.04
C TYR A 187 2.41 -0.72 -17.13
N HIS A 188 3.66 -0.99 -16.74
CA HIS A 188 4.78 -1.12 -17.69
C HIS A 188 4.65 -2.37 -18.58
N HIS A 189 4.06 -3.45 -18.08
CA HIS A 189 3.71 -4.61 -18.92
C HIS A 189 2.66 -4.23 -19.98
N ALA A 190 1.55 -3.61 -19.58
CA ALA A 190 0.52 -3.16 -20.53
C ALA A 190 1.06 -2.10 -21.52
N ARG A 191 1.96 -1.25 -21.06
CA ARG A 191 2.64 -0.24 -21.87
C ARG A 191 3.57 -0.92 -22.88
N GLY A 192 4.40 -1.86 -22.42
CA GLY A 192 5.46 -2.46 -23.22
C GLY A 192 5.04 -3.49 -24.24
N GLU A 193 3.95 -4.22 -24.01
CA GLU A 193 3.57 -5.34 -24.88
C GLU A 193 3.22 -4.94 -26.32
N ALA A 194 2.86 -3.69 -26.60
CA ALA A 194 2.75 -3.19 -27.98
C ALA A 194 4.10 -3.05 -28.72
N PHE A 195 5.21 -3.16 -28.00
CA PHE A 195 6.58 -3.16 -28.52
C PHE A 195 7.16 -4.57 -28.57
N TRP A 196 6.69 -5.48 -27.70
CA TRP A 196 7.10 -6.88 -27.66
C TRP A 196 6.45 -7.73 -28.77
N ASP A 197 5.29 -7.32 -29.32
CA ASP A 197 4.54 -8.04 -30.38
C ASP A 197 5.31 -8.17 -31.71
N LYS A 198 6.40 -7.41 -31.94
CA LYS A 198 7.15 -7.47 -33.21
C LYS A 198 8.44 -8.29 -33.22
N ARG A 199 8.94 -8.86 -32.12
CA ARG A 199 10.15 -9.71 -32.18
C ARG A 199 10.17 -10.85 -31.15
N ARG A 200 9.80 -12.04 -31.61
CA ARG A 200 10.27 -13.34 -31.09
C ARG A 200 11.79 -13.57 -31.32
N HIS A 201 12.62 -12.55 -31.14
CA HIS A 201 14.08 -12.71 -31.18
C HIS A 201 14.65 -12.29 -29.83
N TYR A 202 14.47 -13.19 -28.86
CA TYR A 202 15.42 -13.36 -27.76
C TYR A 202 16.76 -13.75 -28.38
N GLY A 203 17.56 -12.73 -28.67
CA GLY A 203 18.86 -12.86 -29.29
C GLY A 203 19.47 -11.48 -29.39
N GLU A 204 20.30 -11.15 -28.39
CA GLU A 204 21.31 -10.10 -28.44
C GLU A 204 20.80 -8.66 -28.56
N GLY A 205 20.76 -7.94 -27.44
CA GLY A 205 21.19 -6.52 -27.35
C GLY A 205 20.59 -5.46 -28.28
N ILE A 206 19.49 -5.70 -29.00
CA ILE A 206 18.98 -4.74 -29.98
C ILE A 206 17.99 -3.77 -29.32
N PHE A 207 18.51 -2.58 -29.03
CA PHE A 207 17.74 -1.35 -28.81
C PHE A 207 16.66 -1.17 -29.91
N PHE A 208 15.45 -0.79 -29.47
CA PHE A 208 14.28 -0.48 -30.27
C PHE A 208 14.58 0.57 -31.35
N LYS A 209 15.04 0.15 -32.53
CA LYS A 209 15.55 1.11 -33.54
C LYS A 209 14.49 1.69 -34.48
N THR A 210 13.24 1.22 -34.45
CA THR A 210 12.13 1.82 -35.21
C THR A 210 10.80 1.50 -34.54
N ILE A 211 10.17 2.51 -33.94
CA ILE A 211 8.78 2.43 -33.49
C ILE A 211 7.93 2.33 -34.77
N SER A 212 6.99 1.39 -34.82
CA SER A 212 6.06 1.30 -35.95
C SER A 212 4.87 2.21 -35.75
N GLU A 213 4.22 2.67 -36.81
CA GLU A 213 2.99 3.50 -36.73
C GLU A 213 1.92 2.86 -35.83
N ALA A 214 1.79 1.53 -35.85
CA ALA A 214 0.87 0.80 -34.96
C ALA A 214 1.27 0.89 -33.47
N SER A 215 2.57 0.90 -33.17
CA SER A 215 3.11 1.06 -31.82
C SER A 215 2.95 2.50 -31.33
N GLU A 216 3.13 3.50 -32.20
CA GLU A 216 2.81 4.91 -31.91
C GLU A 216 1.32 5.11 -31.66
N ALA A 217 0.46 4.53 -32.50
CA ALA A 217 -0.99 4.60 -32.36
C ALA A 217 -1.51 3.88 -31.11
N TYR A 218 -0.82 2.84 -30.63
CA TYR A 218 -1.12 2.25 -29.32
C TYR A 218 -0.62 3.12 -28.17
N ALA A 219 0.62 3.61 -28.26
CA ALA A 219 1.23 4.46 -27.25
C ALA A 219 0.43 5.75 -27.02
N SER A 220 -0.09 6.37 -28.08
CA SER A 220 -0.88 7.59 -28.00
C SER A 220 -2.16 7.43 -27.18
N ARG A 221 -2.72 6.21 -27.09
CA ARG A 221 -3.92 5.92 -26.29
C ARG A 221 -3.70 6.21 -24.81
N PHE A 222 -2.50 6.02 -24.27
CA PHE A 222 -2.19 6.34 -22.87
C PHE A 222 -2.34 7.83 -22.54
N TYR A 223 -2.36 8.69 -23.56
CA TYR A 223 -2.51 10.14 -23.43
C TYR A 223 -3.83 10.65 -24.02
N GLN A 224 -4.64 9.77 -24.62
CA GLN A 224 -5.92 10.13 -25.23
C GLN A 224 -7.05 10.02 -24.20
N GLU A 225 -7.74 11.13 -23.94
CA GLU A 225 -8.90 11.17 -23.06
C GLU A 225 -10.01 10.19 -23.49
N GLY A 226 -10.69 9.61 -22.50
CA GLY A 226 -11.76 8.63 -22.70
C GLY A 226 -11.30 7.19 -22.99
N THR A 227 -9.99 6.93 -23.11
CA THR A 227 -9.47 5.57 -23.25
C THR A 227 -9.21 4.90 -21.89
N VAL A 228 -9.21 3.57 -21.88
CA VAL A 228 -8.86 2.81 -20.68
C VAL A 228 -7.35 2.92 -20.36
N GLN A 229 -6.50 3.01 -21.39
CA GLN A 229 -5.05 3.22 -21.24
C GLN A 229 -4.74 4.57 -20.55
N ARG A 230 -5.51 5.62 -20.86
CA ARG A 230 -5.41 6.90 -20.16
C ARG A 230 -5.79 6.80 -18.68
N SER A 231 -6.78 5.97 -18.35
CA SER A 231 -7.12 5.66 -16.96
C SER A 231 -5.97 4.93 -16.26
N TRP A 232 -5.30 4.00 -16.94
CA TRP A 232 -4.11 3.32 -16.42
C TRP A 232 -2.94 4.30 -16.18
N ASN A 233 -2.66 5.20 -17.12
CA ASN A 233 -1.67 6.27 -16.95
C ASN A 233 -2.01 7.15 -15.74
N THR A 234 -3.28 7.55 -15.58
CA THR A 234 -3.73 8.34 -14.43
C THR A 234 -3.49 7.62 -13.10
N LEU A 235 -3.89 6.35 -13.01
CA LEU A 235 -3.68 5.52 -11.82
C LEU A 235 -2.20 5.32 -11.49
N TYR A 236 -1.37 5.06 -12.50
CA TYR A 236 0.07 4.94 -12.34
C TYR A 236 0.69 6.24 -11.82
N ASN A 237 0.34 7.37 -12.41
CA ASN A 237 0.84 8.68 -12.00
C ASN A 237 0.39 9.06 -10.58
N GLU A 238 -0.85 8.76 -10.21
CA GLU A 238 -1.34 8.94 -8.84
C GLU A 238 -0.58 8.05 -7.85
N TYR A 239 -0.31 6.80 -8.22
CA TYR A 239 0.51 5.91 -7.41
C TYR A 239 1.92 6.48 -7.21
N CYS A 240 2.57 6.94 -8.28
CA CYS A 240 3.88 7.59 -8.22
C CYS A 240 3.89 8.84 -7.32
N ASP A 241 2.84 9.66 -7.37
CA ASP A 241 2.68 10.80 -6.46
C ASP A 241 2.52 10.34 -5.00
N ARG A 242 1.75 9.27 -4.77
CA ARG A 242 1.56 8.70 -3.44
C ARG A 242 2.85 8.15 -2.85
N VAL A 243 3.68 7.44 -3.62
CA VAL A 243 4.99 6.94 -3.16
C VAL A 243 5.82 8.07 -2.53
N ARG A 244 5.82 9.25 -3.16
CA ARG A 244 6.58 10.44 -2.72
C ARG A 244 6.07 11.05 -1.40
N LEU A 245 4.85 10.71 -0.99
CA LEU A 245 4.33 11.08 0.34
C LEU A 245 4.96 10.25 1.47
N TYR A 246 5.43 9.05 1.15
CA TYR A 246 5.96 8.09 2.12
C TYR A 246 7.48 8.07 2.15
N VAL A 247 8.15 8.25 1.01
CA VAL A 247 9.61 8.16 0.91
C VAL A 247 10.16 9.27 0.02
N LYS A 248 11.24 9.90 0.49
CA LYS A 248 11.99 10.86 -0.33
C LYS A 248 12.71 10.12 -1.44
N GLU A 249 12.71 10.70 -2.63
CA GLU A 249 13.31 10.08 -3.82
C GLU A 249 14.81 9.81 -3.62
N GLU A 250 15.52 10.71 -2.92
CA GLU A 250 16.95 10.53 -2.64
C GLU A 250 17.21 9.35 -1.70
N ASP A 251 16.34 9.14 -0.71
CA ASP A 251 16.46 8.03 0.24
C ASP A 251 16.14 6.69 -0.44
N LEU A 252 15.13 6.71 -1.33
CA LEU A 252 14.77 5.55 -2.14
C LEU A 252 15.88 5.20 -3.13
N SER A 253 16.44 6.21 -3.82
CA SER A 253 17.55 6.05 -4.77
C SER A 253 18.81 5.48 -4.11
N LYS A 254 19.16 5.95 -2.91
CA LYS A 254 20.29 5.41 -2.13
C LYS A 254 20.07 3.97 -1.70
N ALA A 255 18.83 3.59 -1.42
CA ALA A 255 18.50 2.23 -1.00
C ALA A 255 18.46 1.27 -2.20
N ASP A 256 17.90 1.70 -3.33
CA ASP A 256 17.93 1.03 -4.64
C ASP A 256 17.47 2.00 -5.74
N GLY A 257 18.40 2.43 -6.61
CA GLY A 257 18.15 3.40 -7.68
C GLY A 257 17.06 2.95 -8.67
N ARG A 258 16.86 1.65 -8.83
CA ARG A 258 15.85 1.10 -9.73
C ARG A 258 14.43 1.44 -9.28
N HIS A 259 14.17 1.58 -7.97
CA HIS A 259 12.85 1.97 -7.47
C HIS A 259 12.39 3.34 -8.00
N VAL A 260 13.33 4.28 -8.11
CA VAL A 260 13.04 5.61 -8.64
C VAL A 260 12.69 5.53 -10.13
N ASN A 261 13.45 4.75 -10.90
CA ASN A 261 13.20 4.54 -12.33
C ASN A 261 11.80 3.97 -12.60
N TRP A 262 11.35 3.04 -11.75
CA TRP A 262 10.04 2.39 -11.87
C TRP A 262 8.87 3.20 -11.29
N THR A 263 9.13 4.32 -10.60
CA THR A 263 8.11 5.22 -10.00
C THR A 263 8.18 6.65 -10.55
N GLN A 264 8.78 6.81 -11.72
CA GLN A 264 8.75 8.05 -12.48
C GLN A 264 7.40 8.23 -13.16
N LYS A 265 6.79 9.40 -13.03
CA LYS A 265 5.52 9.70 -13.70
C LYS A 265 5.68 9.63 -15.20
N ASP A 266 4.64 9.13 -15.86
CA ASP A 266 4.52 9.16 -17.31
C ASP A 266 3.72 10.40 -17.73
N THR A 267 4.42 11.50 -17.98
CA THR A 267 3.83 12.82 -18.28
C THR A 267 4.04 13.28 -19.72
N GLU A 268 4.97 12.66 -20.45
CA GLU A 268 5.39 13.12 -21.77
C GLU A 268 5.44 11.95 -22.76
N GLY A 269 4.65 12.01 -23.83
CA GLY A 269 4.65 10.99 -24.89
C GLY A 269 5.94 10.89 -25.70
N GLN A 270 6.99 11.63 -25.34
CA GLN A 270 8.23 11.77 -26.11
C GLN A 270 9.27 10.65 -25.87
N ALA A 271 9.14 9.89 -24.77
CA ALA A 271 9.95 8.69 -24.56
C ALA A 271 9.04 7.59 -24.01
N PHE A 272 8.36 6.89 -24.92
CA PHE A 272 7.65 5.67 -24.57
C PHE A 272 8.67 4.58 -24.23
N ASN A 273 9.16 4.58 -22.99
CA ASN A 273 10.03 3.53 -22.48
C ASN A 273 9.17 2.45 -21.83
N PRO A 274 9.04 1.26 -22.45
CA PRO A 274 8.18 0.21 -21.96
C PRO A 274 8.67 -0.42 -20.66
N VAL A 275 9.98 -0.37 -20.41
CA VAL A 275 10.63 -0.92 -19.23
C VAL A 275 11.74 0.04 -18.83
N PRO A 276 11.58 0.82 -17.75
CA PRO A 276 12.49 1.91 -17.43
C PRO A 276 13.92 1.45 -17.17
N ASP A 277 14.08 0.26 -16.57
CA ASP A 277 15.37 -0.43 -16.34
C ASP A 277 15.09 -1.91 -15.94
N THR A 278 16.12 -2.67 -15.62
CA THR A 278 16.03 -3.98 -14.97
C THR A 278 15.10 -3.90 -13.76
N GLN A 279 14.11 -4.79 -13.72
CA GLN A 279 13.21 -4.85 -12.58
C GLN A 279 14.02 -5.09 -11.29
N PRO A 280 13.68 -4.42 -10.20
CA PRO A 280 14.18 -4.76 -8.87
C PRO A 280 13.88 -6.24 -8.61
N THR A 281 14.93 -7.09 -8.67
CA THR A 281 14.91 -8.49 -8.24
C THR A 281 14.98 -8.59 -6.73
#